data_AF-A0A2L2Z4S3-F1
#
_entry.id   AF-A0A2L2Z4S3-F1
#
_cell.length_a   1.000
_cell.length_b   1.000
_cell.length_c   1.000
_cell.angle_alpha   90.00
_cell.angle_beta   90.00
_cell.angle_gamma   90.00
#
_symmetry.space_group_name_H-M   'P 1'
#
loop_
_entity.id
_entity.type
_entity.pdbx_description
1 polymer ?
#
loop_
_entity_poly.entity_id
_entity_poly.type
_entity_poly.pdbx_seq_one_letter_code
_entity_poly.pdbx_strand_id
1 'polypeptide(L)' 'GSISLEAHKSLAIAMNRVGGKSNTGEGGADPDRFVITDSNNNARSAIKQVASGRFGVTIEYLTNADE' A
#
# COMPACT_ATOMS: atom_id res chain seq x y z
N GLY A 1 10.15 -1.64 6.16
CA GLY A 1 9.74 -0.58 7.10
C GLY A 1 9.84 -1.10 8.50
N SER A 2 9.05 -0.57 9.44
CA SER A 2 8.92 -1.07 10.83
C SER A 2 8.45 -2.54 10.91
N ILE A 3 7.86 -3.05 9.82
CA ILE A 3 7.54 -4.45 9.61
C ILE A 3 8.15 -4.93 8.27
N SER A 4 8.24 -6.26 8.11
CA SER A 4 8.73 -6.89 6.88
C SER A 4 7.79 -6.63 5.70
N LEU A 5 8.31 -6.78 4.48
CA LEU A 5 7.53 -6.60 3.26
C LEU A 5 6.42 -7.64 3.16
N GLU A 6 6.72 -8.88 3.55
CA GLU A 6 5.78 -10.01 3.58
C GLU A 6 4.62 -9.72 4.54
N ALA A 7 4.91 -9.21 5.74
CA ALA A 7 3.89 -8.83 6.71
C ALA A 7 3.01 -7.69 6.18
N HIS A 8 3.62 -6.65 5.60
CA HIS A 8 2.87 -5.51 5.06
C HIS A 8 1.99 -5.87 3.86
N LYS A 9 2.51 -6.69 2.93
CA LYS A 9 1.74 -7.22 1.80
C LYS A 9 0.61 -8.13 2.28
N SER A 10 0.87 -9.01 3.23
CA SER A 10 -0.14 -9.91 3.80
C SER A 10 -1.31 -9.15 4.42
N LEU A 11 -1.01 -8.08 5.17
CA LEU A 11 -2.04 -7.19 5.72
C LEU A 11 -2.86 -6.53 4.60
N ALA A 12 -2.20 -5.99 3.58
CA ALA A 12 -2.90 -5.34 2.48
C ALA A 12 -3.83 -6.31 1.73
N ILE A 13 -3.35 -7.51 1.42
CA ILE A 13 -4.15 -8.56 0.78
C ILE A 13 -5.35 -8.94 1.64
N ALA A 14 -5.14 -9.17 2.94
CA ALA A 14 -6.22 -9.54 3.85
C ALA A 14 -7.30 -8.43 3.92
N MET A 15 -6.89 -7.17 4.05
CA MET A 15 -7.82 -6.04 4.11
C MET A 15 -8.60 -5.88 2.80
N ASN A 16 -7.92 -5.99 1.65
CA ASN A 16 -8.57 -5.88 0.35
C ASN A 16 -9.59 -7.01 0.12
N ARG A 17 -9.31 -8.23 0.59
CA ARG A 17 -10.26 -9.38 0.50
C ARG A 17 -11.55 -9.15 1.29
N VAL A 18 -11.47 -8.52 2.46
CA VAL A 18 -12.64 -8.27 3.32
C VAL A 18 -13.33 -6.93 3.02
N GLY A 19 -12.90 -6.23 1.96
CA GLY A 19 -13.41 -4.90 1.62
C GLY A 19 -12.98 -3.80 2.60
N GLY A 20 -12.00 -4.08 3.45
CA GLY A 20 -11.38 -3.09 4.33
C GLY A 20 -10.26 -2.32 3.63
N LYS A 21 -9.63 -1.40 4.37
CA LYS A 21 -8.50 -0.60 3.88
C LYS A 21 -7.25 -0.86 4.70
N SER A 22 -6.09 -0.91 4.05
CA SER A 22 -4.77 -0.89 4.70
C SER A 22 -4.04 0.40 4.37
N ASN A 23 -3.13 0.80 5.25
CA ASN A 23 -2.30 2.00 5.11
C ASN A 23 -0.86 1.62 4.77
N THR A 24 -0.22 2.37 3.87
CA THR A 24 1.19 2.19 3.50
C THR A 24 2.17 2.45 4.63
N GLY A 25 1.80 3.27 5.60
CA GLY A 25 2.71 3.86 6.56
C GLY A 25 3.64 4.88 5.91
N GLU A 26 4.66 5.30 6.64
CA GLU A 26 5.50 6.44 6.26
C GLU A 26 6.57 6.13 5.22
N GLY A 27 6.83 4.85 4.92
CA GLY A 27 7.96 4.40 4.12
C GLY A 27 7.73 4.38 2.61
N GLY A 28 6.57 4.84 2.15
CA GLY A 28 6.15 4.71 0.76
C GLY A 28 5.65 3.31 0.39
N ALA A 29 5.52 3.05 -0.91
CA ALA A 29 5.13 1.75 -1.43
C ALA A 29 5.88 1.44 -2.73
N ASP A 30 6.27 0.17 -2.87
CA ASP A 30 6.81 -0.40 -4.10
C ASP A 30 5.77 -0.31 -5.25
N PRO A 31 6.10 0.33 -6.39
CA PRO A 31 5.20 0.47 -7.53
C PRO A 31 4.68 -0.84 -8.12
N ASP A 32 5.41 -1.95 -7.96
CA ASP A 32 4.96 -3.27 -8.43
C ASP A 32 3.65 -3.71 -7.75
N ARG A 33 3.34 -3.14 -6.57
CA ARG A 33 2.09 -3.39 -5.85
C ARG A 33 0.87 -2.72 -6.49
N PHE A 34 1.07 -1.78 -7.40
CA PHE A 34 -0.02 -1.06 -8.08
C PHE A 34 -0.59 -1.87 -9.25
N VAL A 35 0.18 -2.83 -9.77
CA VAL A 35 -0.27 -3.73 -10.83
C VAL A 35 -1.07 -4.89 -10.22
N ILE A 36 -2.40 -4.79 -10.30
CA ILE A 36 -3.30 -5.80 -9.76
C ILE A 36 -3.62 -6.82 -10.86
N THR A 37 -2.92 -7.95 -10.83
CA THR A 37 -3.16 -9.08 -11.75
C THR A 37 -4.18 -10.08 -11.20
N ASP A 38 -4.28 -10.20 -9.88
CA ASP A 38 -5.27 -11.00 -9.17
C ASP A 38 -5.91 -10.18 -8.05
N SER A 39 -7.21 -9.93 -8.16
CA SER A 39 -7.99 -9.22 -7.15
C SER A 39 -7.95 -9.89 -5.77
N ASN A 40 -7.87 -11.23 -5.72
CA ASN A 40 -7.74 -11.98 -4.47
C ASN A 40 -6.33 -11.90 -3.88
N ASN A 41 -5.34 -11.39 -4.62
CA ASN A 41 -3.97 -11.21 -4.13
C ASN A 41 -3.49 -9.77 -4.26
N ASN A 42 -4.44 -8.82 -4.21
CA ASN A 42 -4.14 -7.40 -4.31
C ASN A 42 -3.35 -6.92 -3.07
N ALA A 43 -2.07 -6.62 -3.25
CA ALA A 43 -1.21 -6.10 -2.20
C ALA A 43 -1.12 -4.55 -2.17
N ARG A 44 -1.89 -3.83 -3.00
CA ARG A 44 -1.96 -2.36 -2.94
C ARG A 44 -2.63 -1.94 -1.64
N SER A 45 -2.00 -1.07 -0.87
CA SER A 45 -2.67 -0.42 0.27
C SER A 45 -3.58 0.69 -0.24
N ALA A 46 -4.84 0.72 0.17
CA ALA A 46 -5.80 1.75 -0.27
C ALA A 46 -5.43 3.15 0.25
N ILE A 47 -4.95 3.24 1.49
CA ILE A 47 -4.59 4.51 2.13
C ILE A 47 -3.10 4.79 1.94
N LYS A 48 -2.76 6.01 1.52
CA LYS A 48 -1.38 6.47 1.31
C LYS A 48 -1.00 7.55 2.30
N GLN A 49 -0.15 7.24 3.27
CA GLN A 49 0.30 8.25 4.24
C GLN A 49 1.30 9.23 3.61
N VAL A 50 1.18 10.50 3.97
CA VAL A 50 2.19 11.54 3.76
C VAL A 50 2.65 12.03 5.14
N ALA A 51 3.88 11.69 5.50
CA ALA A 51 4.51 12.12 6.76
C ALA A 51 5.52 13.25 6.52
N SER A 52 6.08 13.82 7.59
CA SER A 52 7.04 14.94 7.53
C SER A 52 8.25 14.65 6.63
N GLY A 53 8.79 13.42 6.67
CA GLY A 53 9.92 12.99 5.85
C GLY A 53 9.59 12.72 4.38
N ARG A 54 8.30 12.61 4.02
CA ARG A 54 7.81 12.33 2.66
C ARG A 54 8.51 11.15 1.96
N PHE A 55 8.95 10.15 2.71
CA PHE A 55 9.64 9.00 2.12
C PHE A 55 8.73 8.26 1.14
N GLY A 56 9.23 8.05 -0.08
CA GLY A 56 8.50 7.37 -1.15
C GLY A 56 7.23 8.09 -1.62
N VAL A 57 7.02 9.37 -1.26
CA VAL A 57 5.89 10.16 -1.75
C VAL A 57 6.22 10.67 -3.16
N THR A 58 5.66 10.02 -4.16
CA THR A 58 5.75 10.39 -5.59
C THR A 58 4.36 10.68 -6.15
N ILE A 59 4.29 11.26 -7.36
CA ILE A 59 3.00 11.46 -8.07
C ILE A 59 2.30 10.12 -8.30
N GLU A 60 3.05 9.09 -8.71
CA GLU A 60 2.53 7.75 -8.92
C GLU A 60 1.99 7.14 -7.61
N TYR A 61 2.71 7.30 -6.50
CA TYR A 61 2.27 6.86 -5.18
C TYR A 61 0.93 7.51 -4.78
N LEU A 62 0.81 8.84 -4.96
CA LEU A 62 -0.40 9.59 -4.64
C LEU A 62 -1.58 9.25 -5.55
N THR A 63 -1.32 9.05 -6.85
CA THR A 63 -2.34 8.68 -7.84
C THR A 63 -2.92 7.29 -7.58
N ASN A 64 -2.15 6.42 -6.91
CA ASN A 64 -2.58 5.09 -6.51
C ASN A 64 -3.24 5.04 -5.13
N ALA A 65 -3.64 6.18 -4.55
CA ALA A 65 -4.38 6.27 -3.29
C ALA A 65 -5.90 6.28 -3.53
N ASP A 66 -6.64 5.63 -2.64
CA ASP A 66 -8.09 5.85 -2.50
C ASP A 66 -8.39 6.87 -1.39
N GLU A 67 -7.41 7.08 -0.50
CA GLU A 67 -7.42 8.00 0.64
C GLU A 67 -5.98 8.42 1.02
#